data_AF-A0A927SZG0-F1
#
_entry.id   AF-A0A927SZG0-F1
#
_cell.length_a   1.000
_cell.length_b   1.000
_cell.length_c   1.000
_cell.angle_alpha   90.00
_cell.angle_beta   90.00
_cell.angle_gamma   90.00
#
_symmetry.space_group_name_H-M   'P 1'
#
loop_
_entity.id
_entity.type
_entity.pdbx_description
1 polymer ?
#
loop_
_entity_poly.entity_id
_entity_poly.type
_entity_poly.pdbx_seq_one_letter_code
_entity_poly.pdbx_strand_id
1 'polypeptide(L)'
;MAVLEVTIKEGKFVQTNNIKVEEFSDNYVRGNGWEAFITPNGRIKCQAIQKDENDIEHKIYYVINTRGSSWLRYKKGINPPILLKRGYVVAKGESIKNGTIGLSGGSIQKRYVYFRNEALQNFLMEYGISKINRLNPNRIYQGYLIYNDNEKYYSTIITDGEEEIISNTPNEKERLTKSLATSKALFVGSEKTSVKNATWVLQIIQKKLGEECQIYRILYSLESFKDLNIPSEYKVK
;
A
#
# COMPACT_ATOMS: atom_id res chain seq x y z
N MET A 1 5.44 -2.19 -8.94
CA MET A 1 4.57 -3.23 -9.53
C MET A 1 3.24 -2.59 -9.85
N ALA A 2 2.74 -2.74 -11.08
CA ALA A 2 1.45 -2.18 -11.46
C ALA A 2 0.30 -2.88 -10.70
N VAL A 3 -0.73 -2.12 -10.33
CA VAL A 3 -1.90 -2.60 -9.59
C VAL A 3 -3.13 -2.30 -10.42
N LEU A 4 -3.88 -3.33 -10.79
CA LEU A 4 -5.20 -3.16 -11.40
C LEU A 4 -6.16 -2.77 -10.29
N GLU A 5 -6.72 -1.57 -10.38
CA GLU A 5 -7.73 -1.08 -9.44
C GLU A 5 -9.10 -1.23 -10.08
N VAL A 6 -10.01 -1.88 -9.36
CA VAL A 6 -11.38 -2.16 -9.79
C VAL A 6 -12.32 -1.47 -8.82
N THR A 7 -13.10 -0.52 -9.32
CA THR A 7 -14.10 0.22 -8.56
C THR A 7 -15.40 -0.56 -8.50
N ILE A 8 -15.95 -0.67 -7.31
CA ILE A 8 -17.23 -1.30 -7.01
C ILE A 8 -18.20 -0.20 -6.61
N LYS A 9 -19.37 -0.15 -7.25
CA LYS A 9 -20.51 0.67 -6.84
C LYS A 9 -21.77 -0.18 -6.82
N GLU A 10 -22.54 -0.03 -5.75
CA GLU A 10 -23.79 -0.77 -5.54
C GLU A 10 -23.66 -2.29 -5.72
N GLY A 11 -22.49 -2.84 -5.39
CA GLY A 11 -22.20 -4.28 -5.50
C GLY A 11 -21.89 -4.77 -6.92
N LYS A 12 -21.58 -3.86 -7.86
CA LYS A 12 -21.14 -4.17 -9.23
C LYS A 12 -19.77 -3.58 -9.51
N PHE A 13 -18.98 -4.24 -10.36
CA PHE A 13 -17.81 -3.62 -10.95
C PHE A 13 -18.26 -2.55 -11.96
N VAL A 14 -17.71 -1.34 -11.85
CA VAL A 14 -18.16 -0.21 -12.69
C VAL A 14 -17.03 0.49 -13.44
N GLN A 15 -15.80 0.38 -12.96
CA GLN A 15 -14.66 1.04 -13.58
C GLN A 15 -13.36 0.34 -13.19
N THR A 16 -12.35 0.44 -14.05
CA THR A 16 -10.96 0.12 -13.69
C THR A 16 -10.02 1.28 -13.99
N ASN A 17 -8.80 1.22 -13.45
CA ASN A 17 -7.71 2.10 -13.88
C ASN A 17 -7.04 1.65 -15.20
N ASN A 18 -7.65 0.72 -15.95
CA ASN A 18 -7.22 0.19 -17.25
C ASN A 18 -5.84 -0.47 -17.28
N ILE A 19 -5.27 -0.83 -16.12
CA ILE A 19 -3.97 -1.51 -16.07
C ILE A 19 -4.11 -2.99 -16.45
N LYS A 20 -3.65 -3.33 -17.67
CA LYS A 20 -3.59 -4.72 -18.17
C LYS A 20 -4.93 -5.46 -18.04
N VAL A 21 -6.03 -4.77 -18.31
CA VAL A 21 -7.36 -5.38 -18.33
C VAL A 21 -7.50 -6.20 -19.60
N GLU A 22 -7.93 -7.45 -19.45
CA GLU A 22 -8.17 -8.39 -20.53
C GLU A 22 -9.67 -8.56 -20.78
N GLU A 23 -10.46 -8.54 -19.71
CA GLU A 23 -11.91 -8.74 -19.76
C GLU A 23 -12.57 -7.98 -18.61
N PHE A 24 -13.74 -7.38 -18.87
CA PHE A 24 -14.46 -6.59 -17.88
C PHE A 24 -15.98 -6.62 -18.13
N SER A 25 -16.74 -6.90 -17.08
CA SER A 25 -18.19 -6.80 -17.00
C SER A 25 -18.60 -6.30 -15.61
N ASP A 26 -19.91 -6.19 -15.36
CA ASP A 26 -20.43 -5.73 -14.07
C ASP A 26 -20.20 -6.72 -12.90
N ASN A 27 -19.86 -7.97 -13.22
CA ASN A 27 -19.66 -9.04 -12.24
C ASN A 27 -18.36 -9.83 -12.43
N TYR A 28 -17.55 -9.50 -13.44
CA TYR A 28 -16.32 -10.21 -13.76
C TYR A 28 -15.25 -9.24 -14.24
N VAL A 29 -14.01 -9.48 -13.84
CA VAL A 29 -12.85 -8.78 -14.37
C VAL A 29 -11.66 -9.73 -14.43
N ARG A 30 -10.99 -9.78 -15.57
CA ARG A 30 -9.70 -10.45 -15.75
C ARG A 30 -8.68 -9.43 -16.17
N GLY A 31 -7.53 -9.43 -15.51
CA GLY A 31 -6.46 -8.52 -15.85
C GLY A 31 -5.33 -8.53 -14.83
N ASN A 32 -4.15 -8.10 -15.26
CA ASN A 32 -2.93 -8.09 -14.46
C ASN A 32 -2.61 -9.46 -13.83
N GLY A 33 -3.00 -10.55 -14.53
CA GLY A 33 -2.88 -11.94 -14.09
C GLY A 33 -3.82 -12.36 -12.96
N TRP A 34 -4.87 -11.57 -12.70
CA TRP A 34 -5.93 -11.90 -11.75
C TRP A 34 -7.24 -12.14 -12.49
N GLU A 35 -8.07 -12.96 -11.89
CA GLU A 35 -9.47 -13.13 -12.23
C GLU A 35 -10.29 -12.81 -10.98
N ALA A 36 -11.23 -11.89 -11.09
CA ALA A 36 -12.11 -11.53 -9.99
C ALA A 36 -13.57 -11.50 -10.44
N PHE A 37 -14.47 -11.93 -9.56
CA PHE A 37 -15.89 -11.97 -9.84
C PHE A 37 -16.74 -11.78 -8.60
N ILE A 38 -17.96 -11.28 -8.83
CA ILE A 38 -19.00 -11.12 -7.82
C ILE A 38 -19.97 -12.28 -7.96
N THR A 39 -20.10 -13.09 -6.91
CA THR A 39 -21.03 -14.21 -6.89
C THR A 39 -22.48 -13.73 -6.75
N PRO A 40 -23.49 -14.55 -7.11
CA PRO A 40 -24.91 -14.17 -6.98
C PRO A 40 -25.33 -13.75 -5.57
N ASN A 41 -24.67 -14.27 -4.54
CA ASN A 41 -24.88 -13.87 -3.15
C ASN A 41 -24.05 -12.66 -2.70
N GLY A 42 -23.47 -11.91 -3.63
CA GLY A 42 -22.74 -10.66 -3.39
C GLY A 42 -21.36 -10.83 -2.73
N ARG A 43 -20.76 -12.02 -2.75
CA ARG A 43 -19.36 -12.19 -2.30
C ARG A 43 -18.43 -11.85 -3.44
N ILE A 44 -17.27 -11.30 -3.11
CA ILE A 44 -16.24 -11.04 -4.10
C ILE A 44 -15.15 -12.09 -3.95
N LYS A 45 -14.77 -12.71 -5.07
CA LYS A 45 -13.67 -13.66 -5.13
C LYS A 45 -12.66 -13.16 -6.14
N CYS A 46 -11.40 -13.12 -5.75
CA CYS A 46 -10.27 -12.82 -6.63
C CYS A 46 -9.28 -13.99 -6.56
N GLN A 47 -8.77 -14.43 -7.70
CA GLN A 47 -7.75 -15.46 -7.78
C GLN A 47 -6.66 -15.11 -8.76
N ALA A 48 -5.44 -15.55 -8.45
CA ALA A 48 -4.30 -15.51 -9.36
C ALA A 48 -3.67 -16.89 -9.40
N ILE A 49 -3.32 -17.35 -10.59
CA ILE A 49 -2.71 -18.66 -10.85
C ILE A 49 -1.45 -18.43 -11.66
N GLN A 50 -0.34 -19.04 -11.27
CA GLN A 50 0.93 -18.97 -11.99
C GLN A 50 1.72 -20.25 -11.75
N LYS A 51 2.37 -20.80 -12.78
CA LYS A 51 3.31 -21.91 -12.61
C LYS A 51 4.74 -21.41 -12.39
N ASP A 52 5.52 -22.13 -11.58
CA ASP A 52 6.97 -21.89 -11.43
C ASP A 52 7.77 -22.62 -12.53
N GLU A 53 9.10 -22.50 -12.48
CA GLU A 53 10.04 -23.12 -13.42
C GLU A 53 9.98 -24.65 -13.44
N ASN A 54 9.41 -25.28 -12.41
CA ASN A 54 9.23 -26.73 -12.30
C ASN A 54 7.80 -27.15 -12.62
N ASP A 55 7.03 -26.31 -13.33
CA ASP A 55 5.61 -26.49 -13.66
C ASP A 55 4.69 -26.64 -12.42
N ILE A 56 5.17 -26.28 -11.22
CA ILE A 56 4.37 -26.34 -10.00
C ILE A 56 3.43 -25.15 -9.97
N GLU A 57 2.14 -25.42 -9.89
CA GLU A 57 1.11 -24.38 -9.84
C GLU A 57 1.07 -23.69 -8.47
N HIS A 58 1.11 -22.37 -8.50
CA HIS A 58 0.85 -21.50 -7.38
C HIS A 58 -0.51 -20.83 -7.56
N LYS A 59 -1.29 -20.76 -6.48
CA LYS A 59 -2.60 -20.11 -6.47
C LYS A 59 -2.74 -19.18 -5.27
N ILE A 60 -3.21 -17.96 -5.50
CA ILE A 60 -3.67 -17.05 -4.45
C ILE A 60 -5.17 -16.87 -4.57
N TYR A 61 -5.87 -16.93 -3.44
CA TYR A 61 -7.30 -16.75 -3.33
C TYR A 61 -7.62 -15.68 -2.31
N TYR A 62 -8.32 -14.64 -2.74
CA TYR A 62 -8.86 -13.62 -1.87
C TYR A 62 -10.38 -13.64 -1.94
N VAL A 63 -11.02 -13.71 -0.79
CA VAL A 63 -12.48 -13.73 -0.72
C VAL A 63 -12.94 -12.70 0.28
N ILE A 64 -13.92 -11.91 -0.12
CA ILE A 64 -14.64 -10.95 0.72
C ILE A 64 -16.09 -11.41 0.79
N ASN A 65 -16.56 -11.70 2.00
CA ASN A 65 -17.97 -12.00 2.23
C ASN A 65 -18.80 -10.72 2.31
N THR A 66 -20.11 -10.83 2.10
CA THR A 66 -21.07 -9.71 2.11
C THR A 66 -21.02 -8.85 3.38
N ARG A 67 -20.72 -9.46 4.54
CA ARG A 67 -20.58 -8.79 5.83
C ARG A 67 -19.17 -8.24 6.10
N GLY A 68 -18.32 -8.14 5.07
CA GLY A 68 -16.98 -7.55 5.19
C GLY A 68 -15.87 -8.46 5.71
N SER A 69 -16.17 -9.64 6.23
CA SER A 69 -15.12 -10.59 6.61
C SER A 69 -14.37 -11.04 5.35
N SER A 70 -13.05 -11.07 5.38
CA SER A 70 -12.21 -11.50 4.26
C SER A 70 -11.12 -12.46 4.71
N TRP A 71 -10.62 -13.23 3.75
CA TRP A 71 -9.42 -14.05 3.90
C TRP A 71 -8.63 -14.10 2.61
N LEU A 72 -7.32 -14.21 2.75
CA LEU A 72 -6.33 -14.41 1.71
C LEU A 72 -5.62 -15.73 1.97
N ARG A 73 -5.64 -16.64 0.99
CA ARG A 73 -4.97 -17.94 1.06
C ARG A 73 -4.02 -18.12 -0.11
N TYR A 74 -3.00 -18.92 0.11
CA TYR A 74 -2.03 -19.31 -0.90
C TYR A 74 -1.88 -20.83 -0.93
N LYS A 75 -1.78 -21.42 -2.11
CA LYS A 75 -1.60 -22.85 -2.34
C LYS A 75 -0.45 -23.07 -3.32
N LYS A 76 0.44 -24.03 -3.03
CA LYS A 76 1.52 -24.46 -3.93
C LYS A 76 1.38 -25.96 -4.24
N GLY A 77 1.12 -26.30 -5.50
CA GLY A 77 0.97 -27.66 -5.98
C GLY A 77 -0.11 -28.43 -5.21
N ILE A 78 0.24 -29.63 -4.75
CA ILE A 78 -0.67 -30.51 -4.00
C ILE A 78 -0.79 -30.13 -2.51
N ASN A 79 0.01 -29.20 -2.01
CA ASN A 79 0.03 -28.86 -0.59
C ASN A 79 -1.30 -28.24 -0.13
N PRO A 80 -1.66 -28.40 1.15
CA PRO A 80 -2.80 -27.69 1.74
C PRO A 80 -2.65 -26.17 1.61
N PRO A 81 -3.75 -25.41 1.39
CA PRO A 81 -3.70 -23.96 1.37
C PRO A 81 -3.29 -23.37 2.72
N ILE A 82 -2.39 -22.40 2.68
CA ILE A 82 -1.93 -21.64 3.84
C ILE A 82 -2.72 -20.32 3.90
N LEU A 83 -3.18 -19.94 5.10
CA LEU A 83 -3.83 -18.66 5.34
C LEU A 83 -2.77 -17.57 5.47
N LEU A 84 -2.78 -16.59 4.57
CA LEU A 84 -1.86 -15.44 4.61
C LEU A 84 -2.42 -14.28 5.44
N LYS A 85 -3.73 -14.03 5.32
CA LYS A 85 -4.40 -12.92 6.01
C LYS A 85 -5.87 -13.24 6.25
N ARG A 86 -6.43 -12.76 7.36
CA ARG A 86 -7.86 -12.78 7.66
C ARG A 86 -8.24 -11.53 8.44
N GLY A 87 -9.46 -11.04 8.27
CA GLY A 87 -9.96 -9.89 9.02
C GLY A 87 -11.27 -9.36 8.45
N TYR A 88 -11.63 -8.14 8.83
CA TYR A 88 -12.75 -7.38 8.26
C TYR A 88 -12.22 -6.22 7.42
N VAL A 89 -12.89 -5.94 6.29
CA VAL A 89 -12.52 -4.84 5.38
C VAL A 89 -13.50 -3.68 5.37
N VAL A 90 -14.64 -3.85 6.05
CA VAL A 90 -15.62 -2.80 6.37
C VAL A 90 -16.01 -2.91 7.84
N ALA A 91 -16.60 -1.86 8.40
CA ALA A 91 -17.02 -1.89 9.79
C ALA A 91 -18.15 -2.91 10.02
N LYS A 92 -18.36 -3.31 11.27
CA LYS A 92 -19.46 -4.20 11.64
C LYS A 92 -20.80 -3.55 11.23
N GLY A 93 -21.59 -4.24 10.43
CA GLY A 93 -22.88 -3.74 9.92
C GLY A 93 -22.80 -3.02 8.57
N GLU A 94 -21.61 -2.66 8.09
CA GLU A 94 -21.43 -2.13 6.74
C GLU A 94 -21.43 -3.26 5.70
N SER A 95 -21.91 -2.94 4.49
CA SER A 95 -21.90 -3.85 3.33
C SER A 95 -20.81 -3.46 2.34
N ILE A 96 -20.26 -4.42 1.62
CA ILE A 96 -19.20 -4.21 0.60
C ILE A 96 -19.70 -3.61 -0.71
N LYS A 97 -20.79 -2.82 -0.66
CA LYS A 97 -21.46 -2.28 -1.85
C LYS A 97 -20.61 -1.26 -2.60
N ASN A 98 -19.78 -0.48 -1.90
CA ASN A 98 -18.92 0.53 -2.51
C ASN A 98 -17.47 0.38 -2.04
N GLY A 99 -16.52 0.51 -2.97
CA GLY A 99 -15.11 0.48 -2.66
C GLY A 99 -14.23 0.19 -3.86
N THR A 100 -12.96 -0.08 -3.59
CA THR A 100 -11.94 -0.38 -4.60
C THR A 100 -11.18 -1.65 -4.22
N ILE A 101 -11.02 -2.55 -5.19
CA ILE A 101 -10.13 -3.70 -5.08
C ILE A 101 -8.85 -3.41 -5.86
N GLY A 102 -7.69 -3.58 -5.21
CA GLY A 102 -6.40 -3.52 -5.87
C GLY A 102 -5.82 -4.90 -6.08
N LEU A 103 -5.47 -5.23 -7.32
CA LEU A 103 -4.95 -6.52 -7.78
C LEU A 103 -3.53 -6.33 -8.33
N SER A 104 -2.50 -6.66 -7.55
CA SER A 104 -1.10 -6.40 -7.95
C SER A 104 -0.58 -7.42 -8.96
N GLY A 105 0.19 -6.99 -9.96
CA GLY A 105 0.82 -7.89 -10.93
C GLY A 105 2.09 -8.56 -10.41
N GLY A 106 2.93 -9.10 -11.29
CA GLY A 106 4.24 -9.67 -10.96
C GLY A 106 4.23 -11.13 -10.48
N SER A 107 5.34 -11.58 -9.90
CA SER A 107 5.49 -12.96 -9.40
C SER A 107 4.50 -13.24 -8.28
N ILE A 108 3.81 -14.37 -8.37
CA ILE A 108 2.74 -14.76 -7.44
C ILE A 108 3.15 -14.73 -5.98
N GLN A 109 4.40 -15.09 -5.63
CA GLN A 109 4.90 -15.05 -4.26
C GLN A 109 5.00 -13.63 -3.69
N LYS A 110 5.07 -12.61 -4.55
CA LYS A 110 5.12 -11.18 -4.19
C LYS A 110 3.81 -10.45 -4.43
N ARG A 111 2.79 -11.13 -4.97
CA ARG A 111 1.49 -10.52 -5.23
C ARG A 111 0.76 -10.22 -3.93
N TYR A 112 0.07 -9.10 -3.93
CA TYR A 112 -0.85 -8.69 -2.90
C TYR A 112 -2.18 -8.26 -3.52
N VAL A 113 -3.18 -8.23 -2.66
CA VAL A 113 -4.54 -7.81 -2.98
C VAL A 113 -5.11 -7.10 -1.77
N TYR A 114 -5.93 -6.08 -2.03
CA TYR A 114 -6.61 -5.33 -0.98
C TYR A 114 -8.02 -4.95 -1.40
N PHE A 115 -8.86 -4.68 -0.41
CA PHE A 115 -10.10 -3.94 -0.56
C PHE A 115 -10.04 -2.69 0.32
N ARG A 116 -10.52 -1.58 -0.21
CA ARG A 116 -10.71 -0.32 0.51
C ARG A 116 -12.16 0.11 0.31
N ASN A 117 -12.88 0.40 1.39
CA ASN A 117 -14.18 1.03 1.25
C ASN A 117 -14.01 2.45 0.71
N GLU A 118 -15.10 3.02 0.19
CA GLU A 118 -15.12 4.36 -0.42
C GLU A 118 -14.55 5.44 0.52
N ALA A 119 -14.97 5.43 1.79
CA ALA A 119 -14.48 6.39 2.79
C ALA A 119 -12.95 6.31 3.00
N LEU A 120 -12.39 5.10 3.13
CA LEU A 120 -10.95 4.91 3.28
C LEU A 120 -10.22 5.29 1.99
N GLN A 121 -10.75 4.94 0.82
CA GLN A 121 -10.11 5.28 -0.45
C GLN A 121 -10.06 6.81 -0.65
N ASN A 122 -11.16 7.51 -0.35
CA ASN A 122 -11.21 8.97 -0.42
C ASN A 122 -10.23 9.61 0.55
N PHE A 123 -10.17 9.14 1.80
CA PHE A 123 -9.19 9.59 2.78
C PHE A 123 -7.75 9.40 2.27
N LEU A 124 -7.42 8.22 1.73
CA LEU A 124 -6.08 7.96 1.20
C LEU A 124 -5.73 8.88 0.02
N MET A 125 -6.67 9.10 -0.90
CA MET A 125 -6.49 9.99 -2.05
C MET A 125 -6.31 11.44 -1.60
N GLU A 126 -7.18 11.92 -0.72
CA GLU A 126 -7.21 13.28 -0.21
C GLU A 126 -5.90 13.67 0.47
N TYR A 127 -5.29 12.75 1.22
CA TYR A 127 -3.99 12.99 1.88
C TYR A 127 -2.79 12.43 1.11
N GLY A 128 -3.00 11.86 -0.08
CA GLY A 128 -1.94 11.23 -0.90
C GLY A 128 -1.24 10.05 -0.21
N ILE A 129 -1.90 9.39 0.73
CA ILE A 129 -1.34 8.31 1.53
C ILE A 129 -1.16 7.07 0.66
N SER A 130 0.10 6.67 0.47
CA SER A 130 0.47 5.49 -0.30
C SER A 130 0.32 4.20 0.53
N LYS A 131 0.49 4.30 1.86
CA LYS A 131 0.48 3.14 2.77
C LYS A 131 0.04 3.53 4.18
N ILE A 132 -0.74 2.66 4.83
CA ILE A 132 -1.03 2.72 6.26
C ILE A 132 -0.29 1.58 6.97
N ASN A 133 0.50 1.91 7.99
CA ASN A 133 1.10 0.97 8.92
C ASN A 133 0.39 1.07 10.27
N ARG A 134 -0.27 0.00 10.72
CA ARG A 134 -0.87 -0.07 12.06
C ARG A 134 0.17 -0.34 13.12
N LEU A 135 0.92 0.69 13.48
CA LEU A 135 2.01 0.66 14.45
C LEU A 135 1.89 1.88 15.37
N ASN A 136 2.40 1.76 16.60
CA ASN A 136 2.45 2.89 17.54
C ASN A 136 3.20 4.07 16.89
N PRO A 137 2.56 5.25 16.75
CA PRO A 137 3.20 6.43 16.20
C PRO A 137 4.26 7.04 17.14
N ASN A 138 4.23 6.72 18.42
CA ASN A 138 5.17 7.22 19.43
C ASN A 138 6.46 6.42 19.41
N ARG A 139 7.33 6.74 18.45
CA ARG A 139 8.58 6.01 18.20
C ARG A 139 9.61 6.92 17.54
N ILE A 140 10.80 6.36 17.35
CA ILE A 140 11.85 6.98 16.56
C ILE A 140 11.61 6.68 15.08
N TYR A 141 11.61 7.74 14.29
CA TYR A 141 11.60 7.73 12.84
C TYR A 141 12.99 8.11 12.33
N GLN A 142 13.46 7.40 11.31
CA GLN A 142 14.72 7.74 10.65
C GLN A 142 14.42 8.30 9.27
N GLY A 143 14.80 9.56 9.07
CA GLY A 143 14.88 10.21 7.78
C GLY A 143 16.29 10.09 7.22
N TYR A 144 16.38 10.01 5.90
CA TYR A 144 17.65 10.02 5.19
C TYR A 144 17.70 11.21 4.24
N LEU A 145 18.88 11.80 4.14
CA LEU A 145 19.23 12.79 3.15
C LEU A 145 20.36 12.20 2.28
N ILE A 146 19.99 11.72 1.10
CA ILE A 146 20.90 11.06 0.17
C ILE A 146 20.89 11.82 -1.15
N TYR A 147 22.07 12.11 -1.67
CA TYR A 147 22.26 12.75 -2.96
C TYR A 147 23.20 11.92 -3.83
N ASN A 148 22.90 11.76 -5.10
CA ASN A 148 23.91 11.50 -6.11
C ASN A 148 23.65 12.42 -7.31
N ASP A 149 24.46 12.32 -8.36
CA ASP A 149 24.34 13.22 -9.52
C ASP A 149 22.94 13.17 -10.17
N ASN A 150 22.17 12.09 -9.95
CA ASN A 150 20.86 11.85 -10.57
C ASN A 150 19.70 11.65 -9.58
N GLU A 151 19.96 11.39 -8.29
CA GLU A 151 18.95 11.03 -7.29
C GLU A 151 19.02 11.91 -6.04
N LYS A 152 17.85 12.34 -5.54
CA LYS A 152 17.72 13.01 -4.25
C LYS A 152 16.64 12.34 -3.41
N TYR A 153 16.95 12.08 -2.14
CA TYR A 153 16.00 11.51 -1.18
C TYR A 153 15.82 12.45 -0.01
N TYR A 154 14.56 12.75 0.31
CA TYR A 154 14.14 13.55 1.45
C TYR A 154 13.10 12.79 2.24
N SER A 155 13.16 12.90 3.56
CA SER A 155 12.16 12.34 4.48
C SER A 155 11.74 13.42 5.45
N THR A 156 10.44 13.62 5.59
CA THR A 156 9.84 14.59 6.53
C THR A 156 8.81 13.87 7.37
N ILE A 157 8.73 14.23 8.64
CA ILE A 157 7.72 13.76 9.59
C ILE A 157 6.71 14.88 9.81
N ILE A 158 5.44 14.50 9.88
CA ILE A 158 4.34 15.37 10.29
C ILE A 158 3.54 14.58 11.32
N THR A 159 3.22 15.19 12.46
CA THR A 159 2.45 14.54 13.52
C THR A 159 1.59 15.53 14.29
N ASP A 160 0.61 15.02 15.04
CA ASP A 160 -0.16 15.76 16.03
C ASP A 160 0.50 15.75 17.43
N GLY A 161 1.59 15.00 17.60
CA GLY A 161 2.34 14.92 18.85
C GLY A 161 3.52 15.88 18.93
N GLU A 162 4.36 15.63 19.91
CA GLU A 162 5.62 16.34 20.15
C GLU A 162 6.76 15.70 19.36
N GLU A 163 7.54 16.52 18.67
CA GLU A 163 8.71 16.10 17.88
C GLU A 163 10.01 16.54 18.56
N GLU A 164 10.95 15.61 18.72
CA GLU A 164 12.28 15.86 19.25
C GLU A 164 13.34 15.28 18.31
N ILE A 165 14.18 16.13 17.72
CA ILE A 165 15.33 15.67 16.91
C ILE A 165 16.40 15.16 17.86
N ILE A 166 16.56 13.83 17.94
CA ILE A 166 17.48 13.17 18.89
C ILE A 166 18.85 12.87 18.30
N SER A 167 18.96 12.84 16.97
CA SER A 167 20.25 12.81 16.30
C SER A 167 20.11 13.41 14.91
N ASN A 168 21.02 14.32 14.60
CA ASN A 168 21.25 14.76 13.24
C ASN A 168 22.70 14.38 12.93
N THR A 169 22.93 13.59 11.88
CA THR A 169 24.28 13.41 11.31
C THR A 169 24.41 14.49 10.23
N PRO A 170 25.03 15.64 10.54
CA PRO A 170 24.92 16.82 9.71
C PRO A 170 25.89 16.73 8.54
N ASN A 171 25.41 16.85 7.29
CA ASN A 171 26.20 17.10 6.07
C ASN A 171 27.58 16.41 5.99
N GLU A 172 27.74 15.23 6.57
CA GLU A 172 28.96 14.45 6.49
C GLU A 172 28.97 13.84 5.10
N LYS A 173 29.67 14.52 4.18
CA LYS A 173 29.83 14.06 2.79
C LYS A 173 30.71 12.82 2.76
N GLU A 174 30.12 11.69 3.11
CA GLU A 174 30.78 10.40 3.01
C GLU A 174 30.38 9.73 1.70
N ARG A 175 31.39 9.35 0.90
CA ARG A 175 31.17 8.54 -0.30
C ARG A 175 30.84 7.12 0.14
N LEU A 176 29.56 6.77 0.11
CA LEU A 176 29.14 5.40 0.36
C LEU A 176 29.39 4.56 -0.91
N THR A 177 30.23 3.54 -0.76
CA THR A 177 30.38 2.48 -1.78
C THR A 177 29.61 1.27 -1.27
N LYS A 178 28.33 1.14 -1.61
CA LYS A 178 27.59 -0.11 -1.37
C LYS A 178 27.11 -0.72 -2.67
N SER A 179 27.40 -2.02 -2.79
CA SER A 179 27.08 -2.96 -3.85
C SER A 179 25.59 -2.98 -4.22
N LEU A 180 25.16 -2.01 -5.01
CA LEU A 180 24.10 -2.15 -5.99
C LEU A 180 24.68 -1.50 -7.24
N ALA A 181 25.02 -2.33 -8.22
CA ALA A 181 25.80 -1.97 -9.39
C ALA A 181 25.44 -0.59 -9.97
N THR A 182 26.47 0.23 -10.23
CA THR A 182 26.49 1.40 -11.14
C THR A 182 26.19 2.84 -10.66
N SER A 183 26.27 3.21 -9.37
CA SER A 183 26.47 4.66 -9.06
C SER A 183 27.19 4.94 -7.74
N LYS A 184 28.07 5.96 -7.74
CA LYS A 184 28.62 6.56 -6.52
C LYS A 184 27.52 7.40 -5.87
N ALA A 185 27.09 7.03 -4.67
CA ALA A 185 26.14 7.82 -3.90
C ALA A 185 26.86 8.67 -2.85
N LEU A 186 26.47 9.93 -2.71
CA LEU A 186 26.90 10.81 -1.64
C LEU A 186 25.86 10.71 -0.51
N PHE A 187 26.23 10.08 0.59
CA PHE A 187 25.47 10.24 1.81
C PHE A 187 25.72 11.65 2.32
N VAL A 188 24.65 12.36 2.66
CA VAL A 188 24.75 13.74 3.15
C VAL A 188 24.28 13.81 4.59
N GLY A 189 23.33 12.97 5.00
CA GLY A 189 23.02 12.87 6.41
C GLY A 189 21.84 11.97 6.70
N SER A 190 21.58 11.81 7.98
CA SER A 190 20.34 11.22 8.47
C SER A 190 19.85 12.00 9.68
N GLU A 191 18.54 12.07 9.79
CA GLU A 191 17.87 12.66 10.94
C GLU A 191 17.08 11.57 11.64
N LYS A 192 17.17 11.52 12.97
CA LYS A 192 16.28 10.70 13.78
C LYS A 192 15.39 11.63 14.59
N THR A 193 14.10 11.47 14.39
CA THR A 193 13.05 12.24 15.08
C THR A 193 12.34 11.29 16.03
N SER A 194 12.40 11.58 17.32
CA SER A 194 11.57 10.92 18.32
C SER A 194 10.22 11.62 18.36
N VAL A 195 9.14 10.86 18.20
CA VAL A 195 7.77 11.37 18.35
C VAL A 195 7.15 10.84 19.63
N LYS A 196 6.47 11.72 20.38
CA LYS A 196 5.76 11.43 21.63
C LYS A 196 4.37 12.06 21.61
N ASN A 197 3.46 11.55 22.44
CA ASN A 197 2.09 12.05 22.59
C ASN A 197 1.28 12.18 21.28
N ALA A 198 1.61 11.40 20.26
CA ALA A 198 0.97 11.41 18.95
C ALA A 198 -0.12 10.33 18.84
N THR A 199 -1.19 10.63 18.11
CA THR A 199 -2.18 9.65 17.64
C THR A 199 -1.89 9.20 16.21
N TRP A 200 -1.15 10.01 15.44
CA TRP A 200 -0.69 9.64 14.10
C TRP A 200 0.64 10.29 13.73
N VAL A 201 1.36 9.64 12.83
CA VAL A 201 2.53 10.19 12.15
C VAL A 201 2.40 9.95 10.66
N LEU A 202 2.54 11.01 9.86
CA LEU A 202 2.67 10.94 8.42
C LEU A 202 4.13 11.12 8.02
N GLN A 203 4.77 10.04 7.60
CA GLN A 203 6.12 10.10 7.03
C GLN A 203 6.03 10.33 5.53
N ILE A 204 6.58 11.44 5.06
CA ILE A 204 6.66 11.81 3.65
C ILE A 204 8.06 11.52 3.15
N ILE A 205 8.19 10.65 2.17
CA ILE A 205 9.44 10.29 1.52
C ILE A 205 9.38 10.78 0.07
N GLN A 206 10.24 11.71 -0.29
CA GLN A 206 10.38 12.21 -1.65
C GLN A 206 11.65 11.65 -2.28
N LYS A 207 11.50 10.95 -3.40
CA LYS A 207 12.59 10.48 -4.26
C LYS A 207 12.53 11.24 -5.58
N LYS A 208 13.57 12.04 -5.88
CA LYS A 208 13.76 12.65 -7.19
C LYS A 208 14.78 11.83 -7.97
N LEU A 209 14.50 11.50 -9.23
CA LEU A 209 15.40 10.84 -10.17
C LEU A 209 15.37 11.64 -11.49
N GLY A 210 16.39 12.47 -11.74
CA GLY A 210 16.38 13.44 -12.85
C GLY A 210 15.19 14.42 -12.74
N GLU A 211 14.33 14.42 -13.75
CA GLU A 211 13.08 15.22 -13.76
C GLU A 211 11.91 14.52 -13.05
N GLU A 212 11.99 13.20 -12.85
CA GLU A 212 10.93 12.45 -12.17
C GLU A 212 10.96 12.69 -10.66
N CYS A 213 9.79 12.92 -10.07
CA CYS A 213 9.63 13.06 -8.63
C CYS A 213 8.55 12.09 -8.13
N GLN A 214 8.95 11.17 -7.27
CA GLN A 214 8.06 10.23 -6.59
C GLN A 214 7.90 10.66 -5.13
N ILE A 215 6.66 10.82 -4.68
CA ILE A 215 6.34 11.14 -3.30
C ILE A 215 5.58 9.95 -2.72
N TYR A 216 6.09 9.41 -1.62
CA TYR A 216 5.48 8.34 -0.86
C TYR A 216 5.06 8.90 0.49
N ARG A 217 3.78 8.78 0.84
CA ARG A 217 3.28 9.19 2.16
C ARG A 217 2.85 7.94 2.93
N ILE A 218 3.47 7.70 4.07
CA ILE A 218 3.23 6.52 4.92
C ILE A 218 2.61 7.00 6.23
N LEU A 219 1.37 6.61 6.47
CA LEU A 219 0.65 6.91 7.71
C LEU A 219 0.90 5.81 8.74
N TYR A 220 1.35 6.20 9.94
CA TYR A 220 1.49 5.35 11.10
C TYR A 220 0.44 5.76 12.13
N SER A 221 -0.44 4.83 12.52
CA SER A 221 -1.40 5.05 13.60
C SER A 221 -1.97 3.71 14.09
N LEU A 222 -2.39 3.67 15.36
CA LEU A 222 -3.19 2.58 15.89
C LEU A 222 -4.70 2.82 15.71
N GLU A 223 -5.09 4.07 15.47
CA GLU A 223 -6.47 4.51 15.37
C GLU A 223 -7.11 4.16 14.01
N SER A 224 -8.45 4.22 13.99
CA SER A 224 -9.19 4.18 12.73
C SER A 224 -8.99 5.49 11.98
N PHE A 225 -8.95 5.43 10.64
CA PHE A 225 -8.87 6.65 9.81
C PHE A 225 -10.04 7.62 10.04
N LYS A 226 -11.18 7.12 10.55
CA LYS A 226 -12.35 7.94 10.89
C LYS A 226 -12.13 8.81 12.14
N ASP A 227 -11.18 8.41 12.98
CA ASP A 227 -10.89 9.06 14.28
C ASP A 227 -9.62 9.94 14.18
N LEU A 228 -8.95 9.95 13.03
CA LEU A 228 -7.75 10.74 12.80
C LEU A 228 -8.11 12.19 12.45
N ASN A 229 -7.58 13.12 13.24
CA ASN A 229 -7.68 14.54 12.98
C ASN A 229 -6.42 15.06 12.27
N ILE A 230 -6.25 14.71 11.00
CA ILE A 230 -5.17 15.24 10.16
C ILE A 230 -5.61 16.61 9.61
N PRO A 231 -4.87 17.71 9.86
CA PRO A 231 -5.24 19.03 9.36
C PRO A 231 -5.38 19.09 7.84
N SER A 232 -6.34 19.89 7.36
CA SER A 232 -6.66 20.00 5.94
C SER A 232 -5.55 20.61 5.10
N GLU A 233 -4.61 21.37 5.69
CA GLU A 233 -3.45 21.89 4.97
C GLU A 233 -2.52 20.80 4.41
N TYR A 234 -2.60 19.57 4.94
CA TYR A 234 -1.79 18.44 4.47
C TYR A 234 -2.44 17.64 3.34
N LYS A 235 -3.65 18.01 2.92
CA LYS A 235 -4.33 17.41 1.77
C LYS A 235 -3.54 17.69 0.48
N VAL A 236 -3.54 16.74 -0.44
CA VAL A 236 -2.95 16.93 -1.77
C VAL A 236 -3.89 17.83 -2.57
N LYS A 237 -3.34 18.87 -3.17
CA LYS A 237 -4.06 19.80 -4.05
C LYS A 237 -4.18 19.23 -5.46
#